data_AF-L0AC43-F1
#
_entry.id   AF-L0AC43-F1
#
_cell.length_a   1.000
_cell.length_b   1.000
_cell.length_c   1.000
_cell.angle_alpha   90.00
_cell.angle_beta   90.00
_cell.angle_gamma   90.00
#
_symmetry.space_group_name_H-M   'P 1'
#
loop_
_entity.id
_entity.type
_entity.pdbx_description
1 polymer ?
#
loop_
_entity_poly.entity_id
_entity_poly.type
_entity_poly.pdbx_seq_one_letter_code
_entity_poly.pdbx_strand_id
1 'polypeptide(L)'
;MVNMSKVRIKQIVMGSRPWALPMFIATYSIGVFTGFYYYKLFGLYLVLLIIIGAVGELLIHMMTNIINDYYDYIKGIDKANNTKRYHLILNSNLDPKDVKNISLILGIIGLLIGIFIAIMGRPWALLLGFIGFLLGLEYSAPPLYLKYYALGDFSVIISMLLLTLAGFYMYTGKISIVGILIGLPISLLIDDVLMANNIRDINRDKTSGAKTLSIILGYNKSKYLYISFIILSYTILAFLIIFKIYPIYVLIEVLTLPQAINIIKDALNNNFDFLDVKNAKLVSNFGILFVISLIIYIIIKII
;
A
#
# COMPACT_ATOMS: atom_id res chain seq x y z
N MET A 1 14.31 -29.01 -6.87
CA MET A 1 12.89 -28.86 -7.26
C MET A 1 12.07 -28.65 -5.99
N VAL A 2 11.35 -27.53 -5.89
CA VAL A 2 10.42 -27.26 -4.78
C VAL A 2 9.36 -28.37 -4.77
N ASN A 3 9.14 -29.04 -3.64
CA ASN A 3 8.10 -30.06 -3.54
C ASN A 3 6.73 -29.37 -3.42
N MET A 4 6.22 -28.88 -4.55
CA MET A 4 4.98 -28.08 -4.64
C MET A 4 3.74 -28.80 -4.10
N SER A 5 3.80 -30.12 -3.87
CA SER A 5 2.73 -30.92 -3.28
C SER A 5 2.35 -30.51 -1.84
N LYS A 6 3.24 -29.82 -1.11
CA LYS A 6 2.98 -29.32 0.26
C LYS A 6 2.47 -27.88 0.34
N VAL A 7 2.70 -27.07 -0.70
CA VAL A 7 2.33 -25.64 -0.69
C VAL A 7 0.91 -25.48 -1.19
N ARG A 8 -0.03 -25.14 -0.31
CA ARG A 8 -1.41 -24.85 -0.73
C ARG A 8 -1.49 -23.39 -1.17
N ILE A 9 -2.07 -23.13 -2.36
CA ILE A 9 -2.35 -21.76 -2.87
C ILE A 9 -3.01 -20.89 -1.79
N LYS A 10 -3.94 -21.48 -1.02
CA LYS A 10 -4.59 -20.84 0.12
C LYS A 10 -3.60 -20.26 1.15
N GLN A 11 -2.51 -20.98 1.45
CA GLN A 11 -1.49 -20.51 2.40
C GLN A 11 -0.72 -19.31 1.84
N ILE A 12 -0.32 -19.35 0.57
CA ILE A 12 0.35 -18.22 -0.11
C ILE A 12 -0.57 -16.99 -0.09
N VAL A 13 -1.83 -17.15 -0.47
CA VAL A 13 -2.81 -16.05 -0.46
C VAL A 13 -2.95 -15.47 0.94
N MET A 14 -3.07 -16.30 1.98
CA MET A 14 -3.16 -15.81 3.36
C MET A 14 -1.87 -15.11 3.82
N GLY A 15 -0.69 -15.64 3.46
CA GLY A 15 0.63 -15.04 3.73
C GLY A 15 0.85 -13.70 3.01
N SER A 16 0.18 -13.50 1.87
CA SER A 16 0.23 -12.23 1.13
C SER A 16 -0.58 -11.08 1.75
N ARG A 17 -1.22 -11.33 2.90
CA ARG A 17 -2.04 -10.36 3.65
C ARG A 17 -3.24 -9.84 2.84
N PRO A 18 -4.23 -10.71 2.56
CA PRO A 18 -5.37 -10.35 1.71
C PRO A 18 -6.24 -9.23 2.30
N TRP A 19 -6.16 -8.99 3.61
CA TRP A 19 -6.81 -7.86 4.27
C TRP A 19 -6.26 -6.50 3.82
N ALA A 20 -5.04 -6.44 3.24
CA ALA A 20 -4.46 -5.23 2.67
C ALA A 20 -4.91 -4.97 1.21
N LEU A 21 -5.55 -5.95 0.57
CA LEU A 21 -6.00 -5.86 -0.83
C LEU A 21 -6.96 -4.69 -1.09
N PRO A 22 -7.92 -4.35 -0.21
CA PRO A 22 -8.78 -3.18 -0.42
C PRO A 22 -8.00 -1.87 -0.53
N MET A 23 -6.94 -1.69 0.28
CA MET A 23 -6.09 -0.50 0.23
C MET A 23 -5.28 -0.43 -1.07
N PHE A 24 -4.74 -1.57 -1.52
CA PHE A 24 -4.08 -1.69 -2.82
C PHE A 24 -5.02 -1.31 -3.97
N ILE A 25 -6.21 -1.92 -4.02
CA ILE A 25 -7.20 -1.68 -5.08
C ILE A 25 -7.60 -0.20 -5.10
N ALA A 26 -7.90 0.39 -3.94
CA ALA A 26 -8.24 1.80 -3.83
C ALA A 26 -7.13 2.70 -4.38
N THR A 27 -5.89 2.48 -3.95
CA THR A 27 -4.72 3.28 -4.33
C THR A 27 -4.47 3.23 -5.85
N TYR A 28 -4.41 2.04 -6.43
CA TYR A 28 -4.22 1.90 -7.87
C TYR A 28 -5.39 2.53 -8.67
N SER A 29 -6.63 2.31 -8.20
CA SER A 29 -7.83 2.85 -8.84
C SER A 29 -7.88 4.37 -8.82
N ILE A 30 -7.36 5.03 -7.77
CA ILE A 30 -7.26 6.49 -7.70
C ILE A 30 -6.53 7.05 -8.94
N GLY A 31 -5.40 6.44 -9.29
CA GLY A 31 -4.64 6.79 -10.47
C GLY A 31 -5.44 6.61 -11.76
N VAL A 32 -6.01 5.41 -11.94
CA VAL A 32 -6.77 5.03 -13.14
C VAL A 32 -7.94 6.01 -13.38
N PHE A 33 -8.75 6.23 -12.35
CA PHE A 33 -9.94 7.08 -12.48
C PHE A 33 -9.61 8.56 -12.61
N THR A 34 -8.54 9.03 -11.98
CA THR A 34 -8.05 10.39 -12.25
C THR A 34 -7.63 10.51 -13.72
N GLY A 35 -6.96 9.49 -14.27
CA GLY A 35 -6.70 9.42 -15.71
C GLY A 35 -7.98 9.58 -16.54
N PHE A 36 -9.06 8.89 -16.15
CA PHE A 36 -10.37 9.04 -16.79
C PHE A 36 -10.92 10.45 -16.68
N TYR A 37 -10.84 11.07 -15.50
CA TYR A 37 -11.31 12.43 -15.26
C TYR A 37 -10.72 13.44 -16.26
N TYR A 38 -9.42 13.34 -16.56
CA TYR A 38 -8.72 14.23 -17.49
C TYR A 38 -8.94 13.90 -18.96
N TYR A 39 -8.98 12.62 -19.33
CA TYR A 39 -8.85 12.21 -20.75
C TYR A 39 -10.09 11.53 -21.33
N LYS A 40 -10.99 10.99 -20.50
CA LYS A 40 -12.28 10.40 -20.91
C LYS A 40 -12.15 9.34 -22.02
N LEU A 41 -11.08 8.57 -22.03
CA LEU A 41 -10.84 7.51 -23.00
C LEU A 41 -11.56 6.23 -22.58
N PHE A 42 -12.13 5.53 -23.56
CA PHE A 42 -12.72 4.21 -23.33
C PHE A 42 -12.33 3.25 -24.44
N GLY A 43 -12.04 2.01 -24.09
CA GLY A 43 -11.68 0.97 -25.04
C GLY A 43 -11.25 -0.31 -24.36
N LEU A 44 -11.58 -1.46 -24.96
CA LEU A 44 -11.27 -2.78 -24.43
C LEU A 44 -9.76 -2.96 -24.18
N TYR A 45 -8.93 -2.51 -25.12
CA TYR A 45 -7.47 -2.56 -24.98
C TYR A 45 -6.98 -1.81 -23.72
N LEU A 46 -7.56 -0.64 -23.43
CA LEU A 46 -7.19 0.13 -22.25
C LEU A 46 -7.61 -0.58 -20.96
N VAL A 47 -8.83 -1.14 -20.92
CA VAL A 47 -9.32 -1.93 -19.78
C VAL A 47 -8.41 -3.13 -19.52
N LEU A 48 -7.98 -3.84 -20.57
CA LEU A 48 -7.05 -4.96 -20.46
C LEU A 48 -5.69 -4.51 -19.90
N LEU A 49 -5.12 -3.40 -20.38
CA LEU A 49 -3.87 -2.86 -19.83
C LEU A 49 -3.97 -2.55 -18.32
N ILE A 50 -5.08 -1.94 -17.90
CA ILE A 50 -5.32 -1.59 -16.49
C ILE A 50 -5.41 -2.85 -15.63
N ILE A 51 -6.17 -3.86 -16.08
CA ILE A 51 -6.31 -5.12 -15.34
C ILE A 51 -4.98 -5.87 -15.27
N ILE A 52 -4.27 -5.99 -16.39
CA ILE A 52 -2.97 -6.69 -16.44
C ILE A 52 -1.93 -5.96 -15.58
N GLY A 53 -1.92 -4.61 -15.61
CA GLY A 53 -1.09 -3.79 -14.74
C GLY A 53 -1.41 -4.00 -13.25
N ALA A 54 -2.69 -4.00 -12.88
CA ALA A 54 -3.11 -4.29 -11.51
C ALA A 54 -2.68 -5.69 -11.05
N VAL A 55 -2.73 -6.69 -11.92
CA VAL A 55 -2.24 -8.06 -11.61
C VAL A 55 -0.73 -8.06 -11.41
N GLY A 56 0.05 -7.38 -12.25
CA GLY A 56 1.49 -7.26 -12.09
C GLY A 56 1.88 -6.63 -10.75
N GLU A 57 1.27 -5.50 -10.41
CA GLU A 57 1.46 -4.80 -9.14
C GLU A 57 1.00 -5.63 -7.94
N LEU A 58 -0.11 -6.37 -8.07
CA LEU A 58 -0.59 -7.27 -7.02
C LEU A 58 0.45 -8.37 -6.72
N LEU A 59 1.07 -8.96 -7.74
CA LEU A 59 2.09 -9.99 -7.54
C LEU A 59 3.33 -9.43 -6.82
N ILE A 60 3.75 -8.19 -7.14
CA ILE A 60 4.83 -7.49 -6.43
C ILE A 60 4.44 -7.18 -4.98
N HIS A 61 3.19 -6.77 -4.74
CA HIS A 61 2.67 -6.57 -3.38
C HIS A 61 2.64 -7.88 -2.59
N MET A 62 2.20 -8.99 -3.21
CA MET A 62 2.23 -10.33 -2.60
C MET A 62 3.67 -10.76 -2.27
N MET A 63 4.62 -10.55 -3.20
CA MET A 63 6.05 -10.76 -2.93
C MET A 63 6.49 -10.00 -1.68
N THR A 64 6.21 -8.70 -1.61
CA THR A 64 6.64 -7.81 -0.52
C THR A 64 6.19 -8.32 0.84
N ASN A 65 4.95 -8.78 0.96
CA ASN A 65 4.44 -9.33 2.22
C ASN A 65 5.08 -10.68 2.58
N ILE A 66 5.30 -11.55 1.60
CA ILE A 66 5.87 -12.88 1.83
C ILE A 66 7.37 -12.80 2.13
N ILE A 67 8.12 -11.96 1.42
CA ILE A 67 9.55 -11.76 1.68
C ILE A 67 9.76 -11.06 3.03
N ASN A 68 8.84 -10.20 3.45
CA ASN A 68 8.83 -9.62 4.78
C ASN A 68 8.74 -10.69 5.88
N ASP A 69 7.82 -11.66 5.76
CA ASP A 69 7.71 -12.80 6.68
C ASP A 69 9.02 -13.62 6.74
N TYR A 70 9.67 -13.82 5.60
CA TYR A 70 10.97 -14.51 5.57
C TYR A 70 12.03 -13.76 6.39
N TYR A 71 12.22 -12.46 6.14
CA TYR A 71 13.26 -11.70 6.82
C TYR A 71 12.95 -11.45 8.31
N ASP A 72 11.68 -11.26 8.68
CA ASP A 72 11.30 -11.15 10.10
C ASP A 72 11.52 -12.46 10.85
N TYR A 73 11.27 -13.60 10.21
CA TYR A 73 11.56 -14.91 10.79
C TYR A 73 13.06 -15.15 10.98
N ILE A 74 13.89 -14.97 9.94
CA ILE A 74 15.34 -15.25 10.06
C ILE A 74 16.07 -14.27 10.97
N LYS A 75 15.56 -13.05 11.14
CA LYS A 75 16.07 -12.08 12.11
C LYS A 75 15.54 -12.30 13.54
N GLY A 76 14.63 -13.26 13.73
CA GLY A 76 14.06 -13.59 15.03
C GLY A 76 13.12 -12.53 15.60
N ILE A 77 12.54 -11.70 14.73
CA ILE A 77 11.57 -10.65 15.11
C ILE A 77 10.19 -11.27 15.28
N ASP A 78 9.74 -12.02 14.27
CA ASP A 78 8.48 -12.75 14.30
C ASP A 78 8.69 -14.17 14.88
N LYS A 79 7.96 -14.48 15.95
CA LYS A 79 7.95 -15.76 16.66
C LYS A 79 6.52 -16.23 16.89
N ALA A 80 6.34 -17.53 17.13
CA ALA A 80 5.01 -18.11 17.34
C ALA A 80 4.24 -17.48 18.53
N ASN A 81 4.94 -16.94 19.53
CA ASN A 81 4.34 -16.37 20.73
C ASN A 81 4.04 -14.86 20.66
N ASN A 82 4.53 -14.15 19.64
CA ASN A 82 4.32 -12.70 19.49
C ASN A 82 3.60 -12.31 18.19
N THR A 83 3.41 -13.25 17.26
CA THR A 83 2.78 -12.98 15.97
C THR A 83 1.27 -13.22 16.04
N LYS A 84 0.48 -12.13 15.93
CA LYS A 84 -0.99 -12.19 15.99
C LYS A 84 -1.67 -12.38 14.61
N ARG A 85 -0.92 -12.21 13.53
CA ARG A 85 -1.38 -12.33 12.14
C ARG A 85 -1.01 -13.70 11.56
N TYR A 86 -1.64 -14.08 10.45
CA TYR A 86 -1.13 -15.20 9.67
C TYR A 86 0.27 -14.86 9.13
N HIS A 87 1.22 -15.73 9.41
CA HIS A 87 2.62 -15.63 9.00
C HIS A 87 2.97 -16.91 8.25
N LEU A 88 3.45 -16.78 7.01
CA LEU A 88 3.55 -17.92 6.12
C LEU A 88 4.44 -19.02 6.71
N ILE A 89 5.67 -18.70 7.13
CA ILE A 89 6.57 -19.71 7.73
C ILE A 89 5.97 -20.36 8.98
N LEU A 90 5.53 -19.55 9.94
CA LEU A 90 5.04 -20.02 11.24
C LEU A 90 3.73 -20.83 11.16
N ASN A 91 2.91 -20.62 10.13
CA ASN A 91 1.59 -21.25 10.02
C ASN A 91 1.41 -22.24 8.86
N SER A 92 2.42 -22.48 8.02
CA SER A 92 2.30 -23.38 6.85
C SER A 92 3.26 -24.56 6.83
N ASN A 93 4.14 -24.71 7.82
CA ASN A 93 5.20 -25.74 7.87
C ASN A 93 6.08 -25.76 6.61
N LEU A 94 6.21 -24.61 5.93
CA LEU A 94 7.08 -24.44 4.77
C LEU A 94 8.51 -24.14 5.23
N ASP A 95 9.48 -24.65 4.46
CA ASP A 95 10.88 -24.27 4.64
C ASP A 95 11.03 -22.76 4.37
N PRO A 96 11.70 -21.99 5.23
CA PRO A 96 11.98 -20.58 4.99
C PRO A 96 12.58 -20.29 3.60
N LYS A 97 13.43 -21.18 3.07
CA LYS A 97 14.00 -21.05 1.72
C LYS A 97 12.92 -21.13 0.63
N ASP A 98 11.94 -22.00 0.79
CA ASP A 98 10.82 -22.10 -0.15
C ASP A 98 9.97 -20.83 -0.10
N VAL A 99 9.71 -20.28 1.09
CA VAL A 99 8.99 -19.00 1.26
C VAL A 99 9.70 -17.85 0.55
N LYS A 100 11.04 -17.75 0.71
CA LYS A 100 11.86 -16.80 -0.04
C LYS A 100 11.71 -17.00 -1.55
N ASN A 101 11.85 -18.23 -2.04
CA ASN A 101 11.77 -18.52 -3.47
C ASN A 101 10.39 -18.20 -4.05
N ILE A 102 9.30 -18.54 -3.35
CA ILE A 102 7.93 -18.18 -3.73
C ILE A 102 7.79 -16.67 -3.89
N SER A 103 8.27 -15.89 -2.92
CA SER A 103 8.19 -14.43 -3.03
C SER A 103 8.94 -13.90 -4.26
N LEU A 104 10.17 -14.35 -4.50
CA LEU A 104 10.96 -13.92 -5.65
C LEU A 104 10.31 -14.31 -6.98
N ILE A 105 9.73 -15.51 -7.08
CA ILE A 105 8.99 -15.95 -8.26
C ILE A 105 7.79 -15.02 -8.53
N LEU A 106 7.01 -14.67 -7.51
CA LEU A 106 5.89 -13.73 -7.67
C LEU A 106 6.36 -12.37 -8.20
N GLY A 107 7.43 -11.83 -7.61
CA GLY A 107 8.02 -10.56 -8.06
C GLY A 107 8.53 -10.63 -9.50
N ILE A 108 9.23 -11.70 -9.88
CA ILE A 108 9.71 -11.92 -11.26
C ILE A 108 8.54 -11.98 -12.24
N ILE A 109 7.46 -12.70 -11.92
CA ILE A 109 6.27 -12.74 -12.78
C ILE A 109 5.65 -11.34 -12.92
N GLY A 110 5.59 -10.57 -11.83
CA GLY A 110 5.16 -9.16 -11.87
C GLY A 110 6.02 -8.30 -12.82
N LEU A 111 7.34 -8.47 -12.79
CA LEU A 111 8.25 -7.78 -13.71
C LEU A 111 8.06 -8.23 -15.17
N LEU A 112 7.86 -9.52 -15.43
CA LEU A 112 7.57 -10.05 -16.76
C LEU A 112 6.26 -9.45 -17.32
N ILE A 113 5.25 -9.25 -16.47
CA ILE A 113 4.04 -8.52 -16.84
C ILE A 113 4.37 -7.06 -17.19
N GLY A 114 5.24 -6.40 -16.42
CA GLY A 114 5.73 -5.06 -16.74
C GLY A 114 6.44 -4.98 -18.10
N ILE A 115 7.25 -5.97 -18.46
CA ILE A 115 7.88 -6.10 -19.80
C ILE A 115 6.81 -6.26 -20.88
N PHE A 116 5.84 -7.15 -20.66
CA PHE A 116 4.76 -7.38 -21.61
C PHE A 116 3.96 -6.10 -21.87
N ILE A 117 3.56 -5.38 -20.81
CA ILE A 117 2.88 -4.08 -20.90
C ILE A 117 3.75 -3.03 -21.62
N ALA A 118 5.08 -3.03 -21.37
CA ALA A 118 6.00 -2.14 -22.06
C ALA A 118 5.98 -2.34 -23.57
N ILE A 119 6.03 -3.60 -24.02
CA ILE A 119 5.93 -3.97 -25.45
C ILE A 119 4.57 -3.57 -26.04
N MET A 120 3.50 -3.64 -25.24
CA MET A 120 2.17 -3.26 -25.71
C MET A 120 2.01 -1.75 -25.95
N GLY A 121 2.94 -0.89 -25.53
CA GLY A 121 2.85 0.57 -25.73
C GLY A 121 2.76 1.38 -24.43
N ARG A 122 3.28 0.81 -23.33
CA ARG A 122 3.43 1.48 -22.03
C ARG A 122 4.86 1.30 -21.51
N PRO A 123 5.88 1.84 -22.19
CA PRO A 123 7.29 1.55 -21.93
C PRO A 123 7.74 1.80 -20.48
N TRP A 124 7.15 2.76 -19.76
CA TRP A 124 7.50 3.06 -18.38
C TRP A 124 6.94 2.06 -17.35
N ALA A 125 6.09 1.12 -17.77
CA ALA A 125 5.49 0.12 -16.88
C ALA A 125 6.56 -0.76 -16.22
N LEU A 126 7.56 -1.17 -17.00
CA LEU A 126 8.69 -1.95 -16.47
C LEU A 126 9.47 -1.16 -15.43
N LEU A 127 9.75 0.12 -15.68
CA LEU A 127 10.50 0.95 -14.73
C LEU A 127 9.73 1.14 -13.42
N LEU A 128 8.44 1.47 -13.49
CA LEU A 128 7.59 1.62 -12.31
C LEU A 128 7.51 0.33 -11.50
N GLY A 129 7.24 -0.79 -12.17
CA GLY A 129 7.20 -2.12 -11.53
C GLY A 129 8.55 -2.53 -10.96
N PHE A 130 9.67 -2.19 -11.62
CA PHE A 130 11.01 -2.47 -11.12
C PHE A 130 11.35 -1.68 -9.86
N ILE A 131 10.99 -0.40 -9.81
CA ILE A 131 11.17 0.43 -8.61
C ILE A 131 10.28 -0.13 -7.47
N GLY A 132 9.02 -0.46 -7.75
CA GLY A 132 8.12 -1.09 -6.77
C GLY A 132 8.66 -2.43 -6.24
N PHE A 133 9.20 -3.27 -7.12
CA PHE A 133 9.87 -4.52 -6.76
C PHE A 133 11.07 -4.28 -5.83
N LEU A 134 11.94 -3.32 -6.16
CA LEU A 134 13.11 -3.00 -5.32
C LEU A 134 12.69 -2.46 -3.96
N LEU A 135 11.76 -1.50 -3.91
CA LEU A 135 11.26 -0.95 -2.65
C LEU A 135 10.65 -2.03 -1.77
N GLY A 136 9.80 -2.91 -2.35
CA GLY A 136 9.18 -4.01 -1.63
C GLY A 136 10.17 -5.07 -1.14
N LEU A 137 11.19 -5.39 -1.95
CA LEU A 137 12.26 -6.31 -1.57
C LEU A 137 13.12 -5.71 -0.45
N GLU A 138 13.72 -4.55 -0.71
CA GLU A 138 14.66 -3.86 0.19
C GLU A 138 14.01 -3.32 1.46
N TYR A 139 12.67 -3.25 1.51
CA TYR A 139 11.91 -2.98 2.73
C TYR A 139 12.36 -3.90 3.87
N SER A 140 12.55 -5.19 3.59
CA SER A 140 12.99 -6.19 4.58
C SER A 140 14.29 -6.92 4.22
N ALA A 141 14.71 -6.88 2.97
CA ALA A 141 15.86 -7.62 2.44
C ALA A 141 17.16 -6.77 2.42
N PRO A 142 18.34 -7.42 2.35
CA PRO A 142 19.58 -6.72 2.04
C PRO A 142 19.53 -6.11 0.62
N PRO A 143 20.32 -5.06 0.37
CA PRO A 143 21.29 -4.47 1.30
C PRO A 143 20.70 -3.42 2.24
N LEU A 144 19.55 -2.80 1.91
CA LEU A 144 19.09 -1.58 2.59
C LEU A 144 18.27 -1.83 3.86
N TYR A 145 17.50 -2.91 3.95
CA TYR A 145 16.76 -3.25 5.16
C TYR A 145 15.89 -2.08 5.70
N LEU A 146 15.20 -1.35 4.81
CA LEU A 146 14.65 -0.01 5.09
C LEU A 146 13.81 0.04 6.39
N LYS A 147 12.95 -0.95 6.63
CA LYS A 147 12.11 -0.99 7.83
C LYS A 147 12.90 -1.13 9.13
N TYR A 148 14.09 -1.73 9.07
CA TYR A 148 14.97 -1.94 10.22
C TYR A 148 15.91 -0.75 10.49
N TYR A 149 15.87 0.29 9.64
CA TYR A 149 16.66 1.52 9.76
C TYR A 149 15.77 2.77 9.75
N ALA A 150 14.54 2.65 10.25
CA ALA A 150 13.56 3.73 10.38
C ALA A 150 13.16 4.42 9.06
N LEU A 151 13.36 3.75 7.93
CA LEU A 151 12.93 4.18 6.61
C LEU A 151 11.68 3.43 6.13
N GLY A 152 11.07 2.62 7.01
CA GLY A 152 9.88 1.84 6.69
C GLY A 152 8.71 2.72 6.29
N ASP A 153 8.36 3.69 7.14
CA ASP A 153 7.23 4.61 6.94
C ASP A 153 7.39 5.40 5.61
N PHE A 154 8.60 5.94 5.37
CA PHE A 154 8.94 6.61 4.10
C PHE A 154 8.81 5.70 2.88
N SER A 155 9.26 4.45 2.99
CA SER A 155 9.18 3.46 1.91
C SER A 155 7.73 3.11 1.55
N VAL A 156 6.85 3.00 2.56
CA VAL A 156 5.41 2.76 2.34
C VAL A 156 4.76 3.93 1.63
N ILE A 157 5.01 5.17 2.09
CA ILE A 157 4.48 6.37 1.43
C ILE A 157 4.92 6.43 -0.04
N ILE A 158 6.23 6.28 -0.32
CA ILE A 158 6.74 6.31 -1.69
C ILE A 158 6.14 5.21 -2.55
N SER A 159 6.00 4.00 -2.01
CA SER A 159 5.42 2.86 -2.74
C SER A 159 3.96 3.11 -3.12
N MET A 160 3.16 3.71 -2.22
CA MET A 160 1.75 4.04 -2.51
C MET A 160 1.63 5.18 -3.53
N LEU A 161 2.53 6.17 -3.48
CA LEU A 161 2.59 7.24 -4.50
C LEU A 161 2.98 6.72 -5.88
N LEU A 162 3.91 5.76 -5.93
CA LEU A 162 4.25 5.08 -7.18
C LEU A 162 3.10 4.23 -7.69
N LEU A 163 2.31 3.61 -6.80
CA LEU A 163 1.15 2.82 -7.18
C LEU A 163 0.03 3.68 -7.79
N THR A 164 -0.22 4.88 -7.23
CA THR A 164 -1.17 5.84 -7.86
C THR A 164 -0.65 6.35 -9.20
N LEU A 165 0.65 6.63 -9.30
CA LEU A 165 1.29 7.02 -10.56
C LEU A 165 1.19 5.90 -11.59
N ALA A 166 1.38 4.64 -11.20
CA ALA A 166 1.26 3.48 -12.07
C ALA A 166 -0.16 3.32 -12.62
N GLY A 167 -1.18 3.47 -11.77
CA GLY A 167 -2.58 3.47 -12.21
C GLY A 167 -2.88 4.61 -13.20
N PHE A 168 -2.41 5.82 -12.91
CA PHE A 168 -2.55 6.97 -13.80
C PHE A 168 -1.82 6.76 -15.13
N TYR A 169 -0.62 6.19 -15.09
CA TYR A 169 0.20 5.90 -16.27
C TYR A 169 -0.42 4.78 -17.13
N MET A 170 -0.94 3.72 -16.52
CA MET A 170 -1.64 2.66 -17.26
C MET A 170 -2.82 3.24 -18.06
N TYR A 171 -3.60 4.10 -17.40
CA TYR A 171 -4.73 4.75 -18.06
C TYR A 171 -4.29 5.74 -19.15
N THR A 172 -3.40 6.68 -18.83
CA THR A 172 -3.12 7.84 -19.68
C THR A 172 -1.97 7.65 -20.67
N GLY A 173 -1.08 6.69 -20.42
CA GLY A 173 0.20 6.57 -21.10
C GLY A 173 1.20 7.68 -20.78
N LYS A 174 0.96 8.51 -19.75
CA LYS A 174 1.79 9.68 -19.41
C LYS A 174 2.27 9.64 -17.97
N ILE A 175 3.56 9.91 -17.77
CA ILE A 175 4.12 10.17 -16.44
C ILE A 175 3.86 11.64 -16.13
N SER A 176 3.18 11.90 -15.03
CA SER A 176 2.79 13.25 -14.62
C SER A 176 2.85 13.39 -13.11
N ILE A 177 3.25 14.57 -12.64
CA ILE A 177 3.22 14.92 -11.22
C ILE A 177 1.81 14.78 -10.63
N VAL A 178 0.76 14.96 -11.45
CA VAL A 178 -0.63 14.73 -11.04
C VAL A 178 -0.83 13.31 -10.52
N GLY A 179 -0.25 12.29 -11.18
CA GLY A 179 -0.37 10.89 -10.76
C GLY A 179 0.25 10.59 -9.39
N ILE A 180 1.21 11.43 -8.96
CA ILE A 180 1.83 11.37 -7.63
C ILE A 180 1.00 12.16 -6.61
N LEU A 181 0.64 13.40 -6.93
CA LEU A 181 -0.05 14.31 -6.01
C LEU A 181 -1.39 13.75 -5.53
N ILE A 182 -2.15 13.10 -6.42
CA ILE A 182 -3.41 12.44 -6.07
C ILE A 182 -3.23 11.29 -5.07
N GLY A 183 -2.05 10.67 -5.02
CA GLY A 183 -1.77 9.59 -4.09
C GLY A 183 -1.47 10.07 -2.68
N LEU A 184 -1.15 11.35 -2.47
CA LEU A 184 -0.70 11.86 -1.17
C LEU A 184 -1.71 11.60 -0.04
N PRO A 185 -3.02 11.91 -0.18
CA PRO A 185 -3.97 11.68 0.91
C PRO A 185 -4.04 10.21 1.34
N ILE A 186 -4.21 9.28 0.40
CA ILE A 186 -4.36 7.87 0.75
C ILE A 186 -3.04 7.25 1.23
N SER A 187 -1.90 7.69 0.69
CA SER A 187 -0.57 7.18 1.08
C SER A 187 -0.23 7.50 2.52
N LEU A 188 -0.54 8.73 2.97
CA LEU A 188 -0.37 9.14 4.37
C LEU A 188 -1.27 8.33 5.31
N LEU A 189 -2.54 8.13 4.96
CA LEU A 189 -3.47 7.33 5.77
C LEU A 189 -3.06 5.84 5.83
N ILE A 190 -2.51 5.29 4.74
CA ILE A 190 -1.98 3.92 4.71
C ILE A 190 -0.76 3.81 5.62
N ASP A 191 0.16 4.78 5.55
CA ASP A 191 1.32 4.80 6.43
C ASP A 191 0.92 4.93 7.90
N ASP A 192 -0.12 5.69 8.23
CA ASP A 192 -0.65 5.77 9.59
C ASP A 192 -1.14 4.40 10.12
N VAL A 193 -1.54 3.45 9.27
CA VAL A 193 -1.81 2.06 9.70
C VAL A 193 -0.53 1.39 10.22
N LEU A 194 0.59 1.58 9.51
CA LEU A 194 1.89 1.09 9.94
C LEU A 194 2.38 1.85 11.18
N MET A 195 2.23 3.17 11.20
CA MET A 195 2.72 3.99 12.30
C MET A 195 1.94 3.73 13.59
N ALA A 196 0.63 3.51 13.53
CA ALA A 196 -0.16 3.07 14.70
C ALA A 196 0.37 1.76 15.30
N ASN A 197 0.72 0.77 14.46
CA ASN A 197 1.37 -0.46 14.90
C ASN A 197 2.73 -0.18 15.56
N ASN A 198 3.56 0.62 14.90
CA ASN A 198 4.89 0.97 15.38
C ASN A 198 4.84 1.74 16.72
N ILE A 199 3.84 2.61 16.93
CA ILE A 199 3.66 3.38 18.18
C ILE A 199 3.20 2.47 19.32
N ARG A 200 2.20 1.62 19.07
CA ARG A 200 1.68 0.66 20.06
C ARG A 200 2.79 -0.26 20.57
N ASP A 201 3.66 -0.70 19.67
CA ASP A 201 4.64 -1.74 19.93
C ASP A 201 6.06 -1.20 20.22
N ILE A 202 6.27 0.12 20.39
CA ILE A 202 7.59 0.75 20.62
C ILE A 202 8.42 0.02 21.67
N ASN A 203 7.85 -0.21 22.86
CA ASN A 203 8.58 -0.81 23.98
C ASN A 203 8.98 -2.25 23.68
N ARG A 204 8.08 -3.02 23.06
CA ARG A 204 8.33 -4.41 22.68
C ARG A 204 9.41 -4.48 21.61
N ASP A 205 9.25 -3.73 20.54
CA ASP A 205 10.10 -3.82 19.36
C ASP A 205 11.52 -3.30 19.63
N LYS A 206 11.66 -2.33 20.54
CA LYS A 206 12.96 -1.85 21.04
C LYS A 206 13.78 -2.97 21.71
N THR A 207 13.14 -3.88 22.46
CA THR A 207 13.84 -5.01 23.10
C THR A 207 14.30 -6.07 22.11
N SER A 208 13.65 -6.17 20.96
CA SER A 208 14.00 -7.07 19.85
C SER A 208 15.07 -6.50 18.91
N GLY A 209 15.61 -5.30 19.20
CA GLY A 209 16.63 -4.64 18.39
C GLY A 209 16.12 -3.97 17.12
N ALA A 210 14.79 -3.82 16.96
CA ALA A 210 14.23 -3.09 15.82
C ALA A 210 14.50 -1.58 15.93
N LYS A 211 14.60 -0.89 14.79
CA LYS A 211 14.71 0.57 14.71
C LYS A 211 13.65 1.10 13.75
N THR A 212 12.43 1.29 14.22
CA THR A 212 11.35 1.94 13.45
C THR A 212 11.44 3.46 13.62
N LEU A 213 10.76 4.22 12.75
CA LEU A 213 10.66 5.68 12.90
C LEU A 213 10.09 6.06 14.27
N SER A 214 9.12 5.28 14.75
CA SER A 214 8.51 5.50 16.07
C SER A 214 9.48 5.28 17.24
N ILE A 215 10.41 4.34 17.12
CA ILE A 215 11.47 4.14 18.14
C ILE A 215 12.45 5.32 18.14
N ILE A 216 12.81 5.86 16.97
CA ILE A 216 13.76 6.99 16.87
C ILE A 216 13.13 8.30 17.39
N LEU A 217 11.90 8.59 16.99
CA LEU A 217 11.20 9.81 17.40
C LEU A 217 10.74 9.74 18.86
N GLY A 218 10.43 8.55 19.36
CA GLY A 218 9.81 8.32 20.65
C GLY A 218 8.30 8.61 20.64
N TYR A 219 7.61 8.04 21.61
CA TYR A 219 6.14 7.95 21.66
C TYR A 219 5.41 9.28 21.37
N ASN A 220 5.76 10.37 22.06
CA ASN A 220 5.05 11.64 21.93
C ASN A 220 5.21 12.26 20.54
N LYS A 221 6.43 12.26 19.97
CA LYS A 221 6.67 12.83 18.63
C LYS A 221 5.97 11.99 17.57
N SER A 222 6.00 10.66 17.69
CA SER A 222 5.30 9.75 16.78
C SER A 222 3.80 9.94 16.83
N LYS A 223 3.21 10.12 18.02
CA LYS A 223 1.79 10.46 18.18
C LYS A 223 1.42 11.73 17.42
N TYR A 224 2.21 12.80 17.54
CA TYR A 224 1.91 14.05 16.83
C TYR A 224 2.14 13.95 15.33
N LEU A 225 3.16 13.20 14.89
CA LEU A 225 3.37 12.90 13.48
C LEU A 225 2.17 12.15 12.89
N TYR A 226 1.65 11.15 13.61
CA TYR A 226 0.48 10.35 13.23
C TYR A 226 -0.76 11.22 13.05
N ILE A 227 -1.05 12.06 14.04
CA ILE A 227 -2.17 13.01 13.94
C ILE A 227 -1.95 13.98 12.78
N SER A 228 -0.71 14.42 12.55
CA SER A 228 -0.39 15.34 11.45
C SER A 228 -0.63 14.73 10.07
N PHE A 229 -0.34 13.44 9.88
CA PHE A 229 -0.59 12.73 8.62
C PHE A 229 -2.08 12.62 8.32
N ILE A 230 -2.91 12.31 9.32
CA ILE A 230 -4.37 12.34 9.17
C ILE A 230 -4.83 13.74 8.74
N ILE A 231 -4.42 14.79 9.46
CA ILE A 231 -4.82 16.18 9.16
C ILE A 231 -4.33 16.61 7.76
N LEU A 232 -3.08 16.31 7.43
CA LEU A 232 -2.48 16.60 6.13
C LEU A 232 -3.24 15.89 5.01
N SER A 233 -3.68 14.65 5.21
CA SER A 233 -4.43 13.89 4.20
C SER A 233 -5.71 14.62 3.79
N TYR A 234 -6.52 15.06 4.75
CA TYR A 234 -7.74 15.82 4.46
C TYR A 234 -7.46 17.23 3.94
N THR A 235 -6.38 17.85 4.41
CA THR A 235 -5.96 19.19 3.95
C THR A 235 -5.55 19.14 2.48
N ILE A 236 -4.71 18.17 2.11
CA ILE A 236 -4.27 17.93 0.73
C ILE A 236 -5.48 17.59 -0.14
N LEU A 237 -6.38 16.72 0.33
CA LEU A 237 -7.62 16.41 -0.40
C LEU A 237 -8.42 17.68 -0.72
N ALA A 238 -8.62 18.57 0.25
CA ALA A 238 -9.31 19.83 0.04
C ALA A 238 -8.59 20.71 -1.00
N PHE A 239 -7.27 20.81 -0.95
CA PHE A 239 -6.48 21.54 -1.95
C PHE A 239 -6.63 20.94 -3.35
N LEU A 240 -6.54 19.61 -3.49
CA LEU A 240 -6.71 18.93 -4.77
C LEU A 240 -8.09 19.21 -5.40
N ILE A 241 -9.14 19.32 -4.58
CA ILE A 241 -10.49 19.69 -5.04
C ILE A 241 -10.56 21.18 -5.41
N ILE A 242 -10.06 22.08 -4.55
CA ILE A 242 -10.08 23.55 -4.78
C ILE A 242 -9.36 23.92 -6.08
N PHE A 243 -8.20 23.32 -6.33
CA PHE A 243 -7.42 23.53 -7.55
C PHE A 243 -7.88 22.69 -8.74
N LYS A 244 -9.03 21.99 -8.61
CA LYS A 244 -9.65 21.16 -9.67
C LYS A 244 -8.73 20.06 -10.21
N ILE A 245 -7.78 19.60 -9.39
CA ILE A 245 -6.98 18.41 -9.69
C ILE A 245 -7.86 17.17 -9.54
N TYR A 246 -8.72 17.18 -8.52
CA TYR A 246 -9.84 16.28 -8.36
C TYR A 246 -11.17 16.93 -8.73
N PRO A 247 -12.16 16.15 -9.23
CA PRO A 247 -13.52 16.64 -9.38
C PRO A 247 -14.17 16.89 -8.01
N ILE A 248 -15.12 17.84 -7.98
CA ILE A 248 -15.84 18.21 -6.74
C ILE A 248 -16.56 17.03 -6.06
N TYR A 249 -16.91 15.98 -6.81
CA TYR A 249 -17.60 14.80 -6.29
C TYR A 249 -16.76 14.03 -5.25
N VAL A 250 -15.43 14.15 -5.31
CA VAL A 250 -14.51 13.54 -4.32
C VAL A 250 -14.75 14.11 -2.90
N LEU A 251 -15.44 15.25 -2.78
CA LEU A 251 -15.89 15.80 -1.49
C LEU A 251 -16.70 14.79 -0.65
N ILE A 252 -17.30 13.76 -1.25
CA ILE A 252 -17.97 12.68 -0.51
C ILE A 252 -17.05 11.96 0.48
N GLU A 253 -15.73 11.97 0.28
CA GLU A 253 -14.76 11.43 1.25
C GLU A 253 -14.78 12.12 2.60
N VAL A 254 -15.30 13.36 2.67
CA VAL A 254 -15.53 14.08 3.93
C VAL A 254 -16.45 13.29 4.87
N LEU A 255 -17.28 12.38 4.35
CA LEU A 255 -18.08 11.46 5.17
C LEU A 255 -17.23 10.54 6.06
N THR A 256 -15.94 10.38 5.78
CA THR A 256 -15.00 9.66 6.67
C THR A 256 -14.47 10.51 7.83
N LEU A 257 -14.67 11.83 7.84
CA LEU A 257 -14.15 12.72 8.89
C LEU A 257 -14.55 12.31 10.31
N PRO A 258 -15.80 11.88 10.60
CA PRO A 258 -16.15 11.45 11.95
C PRO A 258 -15.28 10.27 12.43
N GLN A 259 -14.91 9.36 11.54
CA GLN A 259 -14.01 8.24 11.86
C GLN A 259 -12.60 8.76 12.16
N ALA A 260 -12.07 9.64 11.32
CA ALA A 260 -10.76 10.26 11.52
C ALA A 260 -10.68 11.08 12.81
N ILE A 261 -11.72 11.85 13.14
CA ILE A 261 -11.80 12.63 14.38
C ILE A 261 -11.78 11.70 15.60
N ASN A 262 -12.51 10.59 15.57
CA ASN A 262 -12.49 9.62 16.66
C ASN A 262 -11.10 8.98 16.84
N ILE A 263 -10.44 8.63 15.73
CA ILE A 263 -9.06 8.14 15.74
C ILE A 263 -8.10 9.19 16.36
N ILE A 264 -8.20 10.46 15.95
CA ILE A 264 -7.37 11.53 16.51
C ILE A 264 -7.63 11.70 18.01
N LYS A 265 -8.88 11.65 18.46
CA LYS A 265 -9.23 11.71 19.89
C LYS A 265 -8.61 10.56 20.67
N ASP A 266 -8.71 9.33 20.16
CA ASP A 266 -8.10 8.15 20.77
C ASP A 266 -6.58 8.31 20.87
N ALA A 267 -5.93 8.76 19.79
CA ALA A 267 -4.48 9.02 19.78
C ALA A 267 -4.07 10.12 20.78
N LEU A 268 -4.82 11.22 20.86
CA LEU A 268 -4.59 12.30 21.82
C LEU A 268 -4.71 11.81 23.28
N ASN A 269 -5.65 10.89 23.54
CA ASN A 269 -5.83 10.21 24.82
C ASN A 269 -4.79 9.10 25.07
N ASN A 270 -3.75 8.98 24.24
CA ASN A 270 -2.70 7.97 24.30
C ASN A 270 -3.21 6.52 24.16
N ASN A 271 -4.40 6.34 23.57
CA ASN A 271 -4.97 5.02 23.31
C ASN A 271 -4.60 4.56 21.90
N PHE A 272 -3.48 3.86 21.77
CA PHE A 272 -3.02 3.26 20.51
C PHE A 272 -3.45 1.80 20.32
N ASP A 273 -4.24 1.28 21.26
CA ASP A 273 -4.77 -0.07 21.13
C ASP A 273 -5.79 -0.11 19.99
N PHE A 274 -5.53 -1.00 19.02
CA PHE A 274 -6.37 -1.22 17.83
C PHE A 274 -6.51 -0.02 16.88
N LEU A 275 -5.72 1.05 17.04
CA LEU A 275 -5.73 2.19 16.11
C LEU A 275 -5.29 1.79 14.70
N ASP A 276 -4.40 0.83 14.56
CA ASP A 276 -4.04 0.21 13.28
C ASP A 276 -5.27 -0.36 12.55
N VAL A 277 -6.13 -1.09 13.29
CA VAL A 277 -7.35 -1.68 12.73
C VAL A 277 -8.38 -0.61 12.38
N LYS A 278 -8.57 0.38 13.27
CA LYS A 278 -9.47 1.52 13.02
C LYS A 278 -9.00 2.33 11.80
N ASN A 279 -7.70 2.55 11.65
CA ASN A 279 -7.12 3.24 10.50
C ASN A 279 -7.25 2.43 9.22
N ALA A 280 -7.00 1.11 9.25
CA ALA A 280 -7.18 0.27 8.07
C ALA A 280 -8.64 0.34 7.57
N LYS A 281 -9.61 0.42 8.49
CA LYS A 281 -11.02 0.65 8.17
C LYS A 281 -11.28 2.05 7.61
N LEU A 282 -10.66 3.09 8.19
CA LEU A 282 -10.71 4.46 7.66
C LEU A 282 -10.22 4.50 6.21
N VAL A 283 -9.02 3.98 5.94
CA VAL A 283 -8.42 3.92 4.59
C VAL A 283 -9.33 3.16 3.62
N SER A 284 -9.88 2.02 4.05
CA SER A 284 -10.78 1.23 3.22
C SER A 284 -12.04 2.03 2.85
N ASN A 285 -12.67 2.71 3.82
CA ASN A 285 -13.83 3.54 3.57
C ASN A 285 -13.50 4.76 2.69
N PHE A 286 -12.34 5.38 2.92
CA PHE A 286 -11.83 6.50 2.13
C PHE A 286 -11.69 6.07 0.66
N GLY A 287 -11.05 4.92 0.41
CA GLY A 287 -10.91 4.35 -0.93
C GLY A 287 -12.24 3.96 -1.59
N ILE A 288 -13.16 3.35 -0.84
CA ILE A 288 -14.49 2.99 -1.36
C ILE A 288 -15.27 4.25 -1.77
N LEU A 289 -15.27 5.28 -0.93
CA LEU A 289 -15.93 6.55 -1.23
C LEU A 289 -15.29 7.27 -2.42
N PHE A 290 -13.95 7.20 -2.56
CA PHE A 290 -13.25 7.71 -3.74
C PHE A 290 -13.79 7.05 -5.02
N VAL A 291 -13.87 5.71 -5.06
CA VAL A 291 -14.41 4.98 -6.21
C VAL A 291 -15.88 5.35 -6.48
N ILE A 292 -16.72 5.43 -5.44
CA ILE A 292 -18.12 5.85 -5.58
C ILE A 292 -18.23 7.26 -6.17
N SER A 293 -17.41 8.19 -5.69
CA SER A 293 -17.40 9.58 -6.16
C SER A 293 -17.18 9.70 -7.66
N LEU A 294 -16.36 8.80 -8.20
CA LEU A 294 -15.99 8.78 -9.61
C LEU A 294 -17.02 8.07 -10.47
N ILE A 295 -17.65 7.01 -9.96
CA ILE A 295 -18.81 6.41 -10.63
C ILE A 295 -19.91 7.48 -10.77
N ILE A 296 -20.16 8.25 -9.72
CA ILE A 296 -21.10 9.39 -9.75
C ILE A 296 -20.66 10.41 -10.81
N TYR A 297 -19.38 10.81 -10.82
CA TYR A 297 -18.85 11.73 -11.84
C TYR A 297 -19.06 11.22 -13.27
N ILE A 298 -18.77 9.93 -13.50
CA ILE A 298 -18.93 9.27 -14.80
C ILE A 298 -20.40 9.30 -15.23
N ILE A 299 -21.31 8.88 -14.36
CA ILE A 299 -22.76 8.82 -14.66
C ILE A 299 -23.28 10.22 -15.01
N ILE A 300 -22.96 11.23 -14.20
CA ILE A 300 -23.44 12.62 -14.41
C ILE A 300 -22.86 13.25 -15.68
N LYS A 301 -21.68 12.81 -16.14
CA LYS A 301 -21.06 13.35 -17.37
C LYS A 301 -21.40 12.57 -18.63
N ILE A 302 -21.96 11.36 -18.51
CA ILE A 302 -22.44 10.55 -19.63
C ILE A 302 -23.91 10.86 -19.95
N ILE A 303 -24.70 11.27 -18.96
CA ILE A 303 -26.06 11.81 -19.12
C ILE A 303 -25.98 13.28 -19.53
#